data_AF-A0A845MW86-F1
#
_entry.id   AF-A0A845MW86-F1
#
_cell.length_a   1.000
_cell.length_b   1.000
_cell.length_c   1.000
_cell.angle_alpha   90.00
_cell.angle_beta   90.00
_cell.angle_gamma   90.00
#
_symmetry.space_group_name_H-M   'P 1'
#
loop_
_entity.id
_entity.type
_entity.pdbx_description
1 polymer ?
#
loop_
_entity_poly.entity_id
_entity_poly.type
_entity_poly.pdbx_seq_one_letter_code
_entity_poly.pdbx_strand_id
1 'polypeptide(L)'
;MDSNATTRAEKFVVRFPCGMRAEVSKAARFSHRSMNAEIIARLQHSLGNWPEALPIGGTAVPQGNEEACLLERFRRLSPAKQQALLALLD
;
A
#
# COMPACT_ATOMS: atom_id res chain seq x y z
N MET A 1 34.58 -24.80 -6.42
CA MET A 1 34.87 -23.52 -5.74
C MET A 1 34.02 -22.49 -6.44
N ASP A 2 32.80 -22.33 -5.95
CA ASP A 2 31.72 -21.69 -6.70
C ASP A 2 31.75 -20.19 -6.40
N SER A 3 32.57 -19.49 -7.19
CA SER A 3 32.70 -18.05 -7.14
C SER A 3 31.57 -17.42 -7.97
N ASN A 4 30.39 -17.28 -7.39
CA ASN A 4 29.49 -16.21 -7.82
C ASN A 4 28.60 -15.70 -6.69
N ALA A 5 29.23 -15.26 -5.61
CA ALA A 5 28.61 -14.41 -4.60
C ALA A 5 28.42 -12.96 -5.12
N THR A 6 28.01 -12.79 -6.38
CA THR A 6 27.58 -11.48 -6.91
C THR A 6 26.12 -11.28 -6.56
N THR A 7 25.90 -10.81 -5.32
CA THR A 7 24.75 -10.03 -4.84
C THR A 7 23.34 -10.60 -5.04
N ARG A 8 22.87 -11.39 -4.06
CA ARG A 8 21.59 -11.37 -3.29
C ARG A 8 20.33 -10.60 -3.75
N ALA A 9 20.19 -10.14 -4.98
CA ALA A 9 19.04 -9.36 -5.45
C ALA A 9 18.17 -10.17 -6.41
N GLU A 10 16.92 -10.41 -6.02
CA GLU A 10 15.91 -11.04 -6.89
C GLU A 10 15.32 -10.00 -7.85
N LYS A 11 15.17 -10.36 -9.13
CA LYS A 11 14.62 -9.48 -10.17
C LYS A 11 13.17 -9.85 -10.45
N PHE A 12 12.28 -8.87 -10.31
CA PHE A 12 10.87 -8.99 -10.70
C PHE A 12 10.48 -7.91 -11.71
N VAL A 13 9.74 -8.27 -12.77
CA VAL A 13 9.31 -7.33 -13.82
C VAL A 13 7.84 -7.00 -13.65
N VAL A 14 7.53 -5.71 -13.47
CA VAL A 14 6.16 -5.20 -13.28
C VAL A 14 5.66 -4.49 -14.54
N ARG A 15 4.39 -4.68 -14.88
CA ARG A 15 3.68 -3.84 -15.87
C ARG A 15 2.86 -2.79 -15.12
N PHE A 16 3.14 -1.52 -15.37
CA PHE A 16 2.37 -0.43 -14.78
C PHE A 16 1.10 -0.13 -15.59
N PRO A 17 -0.01 0.21 -14.92
CA PRO A 17 -1.13 0.89 -15.55
C PRO A 17 -0.72 2.19 -16.22
N CYS A 18 -1.57 2.69 -17.11
CA CYS A 18 -1.36 3.99 -17.77
C CYS A 18 -1.14 5.11 -16.73
N GLY A 19 -0.21 6.02 -16.98
CA GLY A 19 0.09 7.16 -16.10
C GLY A 19 0.96 6.84 -14.88
N MET A 20 0.86 5.65 -14.30
CA MET A 20 1.52 5.32 -13.02
C MET A 20 3.04 5.46 -13.06
N ARG A 21 3.68 5.16 -14.20
CA ARG A 21 5.15 5.36 -14.37
C ARG A 21 5.56 6.83 -14.18
N ALA A 22 4.76 7.77 -14.66
CA ALA A 22 5.04 9.19 -14.53
C ALA A 22 4.89 9.66 -13.08
N GLU A 23 3.90 9.14 -12.37
CA GLU A 23 3.70 9.40 -10.94
C GLU A 23 4.88 8.89 -10.11
N VAL A 24 5.32 7.65 -10.35
CA VAL A 24 6.52 7.08 -9.70
C VAL A 24 7.76 7.91 -10.02
N SER A 25 7.91 8.38 -11.26
CA SER A 25 9.03 9.25 -11.64
C SER A 25 9.03 10.58 -10.88
N LYS A 26 7.85 11.21 -10.74
CA LYS A 26 7.68 12.46 -9.97
C LYS A 26 8.03 12.24 -8.49
N ALA A 27 7.50 11.16 -7.89
CA ALA A 27 7.81 10.80 -6.50
C ALA A 27 9.31 10.55 -6.28
N ALA A 28 9.95 9.78 -7.18
CA ALA A 28 11.37 9.50 -7.10
C ALA A 28 12.23 10.77 -7.16
N ARG A 29 11.87 11.74 -8.03
CA ARG A 29 12.54 13.05 -8.10
C ARG A 29 12.40 13.84 -6.80
N PHE A 30 11.21 13.87 -6.22
CA PHE A 30 10.96 14.55 -4.94
C PHE A 30 11.75 13.91 -3.79
N SER A 31 11.84 12.58 -3.76
CA SER A 31 12.60 11.82 -2.77
C SER A 31 14.11 11.77 -3.04
N HIS A 32 14.61 12.39 -4.12
CA HIS A 32 16.00 12.31 -4.58
C HIS A 32 16.52 10.86 -4.76
N ARG A 33 15.68 9.99 -5.31
CA ARG A 33 15.96 8.55 -5.52
C ARG A 33 15.79 8.16 -6.98
N SER A 34 16.35 7.01 -7.37
CA SER A 34 15.97 6.37 -8.64
C SER A 34 14.54 5.85 -8.54
N MET A 35 13.86 5.67 -9.68
CA MET A 35 12.51 5.07 -9.69
C MET A 35 12.49 3.70 -9.01
N ASN A 36 13.53 2.88 -9.22
CA ASN A 36 13.62 1.58 -8.56
C ASN A 36 13.74 1.72 -7.04
N ALA A 37 14.61 2.61 -6.55
CA ALA A 37 14.76 2.84 -5.11
C ALA A 37 13.47 3.38 -4.47
N GLU A 38 12.71 4.22 -5.18
CA GLU A 38 11.40 4.70 -4.71
C GLU A 38 10.36 3.57 -4.65
N ILE A 39 10.28 2.72 -5.68
CA ILE A 39 9.38 1.55 -5.69
C ILE A 39 9.70 0.63 -4.52
N ILE A 40 10.97 0.28 -4.33
CA ILE A 40 11.40 -0.59 -3.22
C ILE A 40 11.09 0.04 -1.87
N ALA A 41 11.34 1.34 -1.69
CA ALA A 41 11.03 2.03 -0.44
C ALA A 41 9.53 2.02 -0.11
N ARG A 42 8.67 2.22 -1.10
CA ARG A 42 7.21 2.14 -0.93
C ARG A 42 6.75 0.72 -0.59
N LEU A 43 7.31 -0.29 -1.26
CA LEU A 43 7.00 -1.68 -0.97
C LEU A 43 7.46 -2.07 0.44
N GLN A 44 8.67 -1.69 0.86
CA GLN A 44 9.17 -1.95 2.20
C GLN A 44 8.29 -1.30 3.27
N HIS A 45 7.89 -0.04 3.07
CA HIS A 45 6.98 0.65 3.97
C HIS A 45 5.61 -0.04 4.04
N SER A 46 5.04 -0.41 2.89
CA SER A 46 3.74 -1.09 2.83
C SER A 46 3.77 -2.47 3.47
N LEU A 47 4.86 -3.23 3.29
CA LEU A 47 5.01 -4.57 3.84
C LEU A 47 5.36 -4.55 5.33
N GLY A 48 6.16 -3.57 5.77
CA GLY A 48 6.51 -3.39 7.20
C GLY A 48 5.33 -2.91 8.05
N ASN A 49 4.41 -2.15 7.45
CA ASN A 49 3.16 -1.71 8.08
C ASN A 49 1.97 -2.62 7.73
N TRP A 50 2.23 -3.80 7.17
CA TRP A 50 1.17 -4.75 6.84
C TRP A 50 0.59 -5.32 8.13
N PRO A 51 -0.74 -5.31 8.32
CA PRO A 51 -1.34 -5.82 9.55
C PRO A 51 -1.09 -7.34 9.68
N GLU A 52 -0.70 -7.78 10.89
CA GLU A 52 -0.42 -9.18 11.22
C GLU A 52 -1.65 -10.09 10.99
N ALA A 53 -2.84 -9.52 11.16
CA ALA A 53 -4.10 -10.09 10.68
C ALA A 53 -4.69 -9.16 9.62
N LEU A 54 -4.64 -9.57 8.35
CA LEU A 54 -5.54 -9.02 7.36
C LEU A 54 -6.97 -9.20 7.88
N PRO A 55 -7.85 -8.18 7.82
CA PRO A 55 -9.26 -8.40 8.10
C PRO A 55 -9.75 -9.51 7.17
N ILE A 56 -9.94 -10.70 7.74
CA ILE A 56 -10.43 -11.88 7.06
C ILE A 56 -11.74 -11.48 6.40
N GLY A 57 -11.75 -11.42 5.07
CA GLY A 57 -12.97 -11.14 4.29
C GLY A 57 -13.17 -9.71 3.80
N GLY A 58 -12.18 -8.82 3.88
CA GLY A 58 -12.25 -7.54 3.15
C GLY A 58 -12.01 -7.77 1.66
N THR A 59 -13.07 -7.77 0.85
CA THR A 59 -12.92 -7.62 -0.61
C THR A 59 -12.04 -6.40 -0.88
N ALA A 60 -11.07 -6.54 -1.79
CA ALA A 60 -10.29 -5.39 -2.25
C ALA A 60 -11.28 -4.30 -2.68
N VAL A 61 -11.20 -3.13 -2.05
CA VAL A 61 -12.13 -2.05 -2.34
C VAL A 61 -11.86 -1.59 -3.77
N PRO A 62 -12.83 -1.65 -4.69
CA PRO A 62 -12.61 -1.21 -6.05
C PRO A 62 -12.23 0.28 -6.05
N GLN A 63 -11.19 0.63 -6.79
CA GLN A 63 -10.65 1.97 -6.89
C GLN A 63 -11.77 2.96 -7.28
N GLY A 64 -11.92 4.05 -6.51
CA GLY A 64 -12.99 5.04 -6.70
C GLY A 64 -14.28 4.80 -5.90
N ASN A 65 -14.42 3.64 -5.25
CA ASN A 65 -15.57 3.34 -4.37
C ASN A 65 -15.16 3.27 -2.89
N GLU A 66 -14.01 3.84 -2.56
CA GLU A 66 -13.38 3.76 -1.23
C GLU A 66 -14.26 4.36 -0.14
N GLU A 67 -14.79 5.57 -0.35
CA GLU A 67 -15.69 6.24 0.60
C GLU A 67 -16.99 5.47 0.81
N ALA A 68 -17.61 4.98 -0.26
CA ALA A 68 -18.86 4.22 -0.16
C ALA A 68 -18.68 2.94 0.66
N CYS A 69 -17.57 2.23 0.43
CA CYS A 69 -17.25 1.01 1.18
C CYS A 69 -16.94 1.31 2.66
N LEU A 70 -16.20 2.39 2.95
CA LEU A 70 -15.91 2.83 4.31
C LEU A 70 -17.20 3.18 5.07
N LEU A 71 -18.11 3.93 4.44
CA LEU A 71 -19.40 4.30 5.04
C LEU A 71 -20.30 3.08 5.28
N GLU A 72 -20.35 2.13 4.35
CA GLU A 72 -21.10 0.89 4.55
C GLU A 72 -20.54 0.09 5.74
N ARG A 73 -19.22 -0.05 5.82
CA ARG A 73 -18.56 -0.77 6.91
C ARG A 73 -18.76 -0.07 8.25
N PHE A 74 -18.70 1.26 8.29
CA PHE A 74 -19.01 2.06 9.48
C PHE A 74 -20.45 1.83 9.95
N ARG A 75 -21.43 1.86 9.03
CA ARG A 75 -22.84 1.61 9.34
C ARG A 75 -23.11 0.21 9.89
N ARG A 76 -22.29 -0.79 9.54
CA ARG A 76 -22.37 -2.16 10.08
C ARG A 76 -21.77 -2.33 11.48
N LEU A 77 -21.01 -1.36 11.98
CA LEU A 77 -20.49 -1.40 13.35
C LEU A 77 -21.62 -1.20 14.37
N SER A 78 -21.43 -1.70 15.59
CA SER A 78 -22.36 -1.40 16.70
C SER A 78 -22.31 0.08 17.06
N PRO A 79 -23.39 0.66 17.64
CA PRO A 79 -23.44 2.08 17.99
C PRO A 79 -22.26 2.53 18.87
N ALA A 80 -21.90 1.71 19.87
CA ALA A 80 -20.75 1.98 20.74
C ALA A 80 -19.42 2.06 19.97
N LYS A 81 -19.23 1.20 18.96
CA LYS A 81 -18.02 1.23 18.11
C LYS A 81 -18.04 2.42 17.15
N GLN A 82 -19.20 2.80 16.62
CA GLN A 82 -19.34 3.99 15.79
C GLN A 82 -18.98 5.25 16.58
N GLN A 83 -19.52 5.42 17.79
CA GLN A 83 -19.23 6.56 18.66
C GLN A 83 -17.76 6.60 19.10
N ALA A 84 -17.16 5.46 19.46
CA ALA A 84 -15.74 5.40 19.78
C ALA A 84 -14.86 5.80 18.58
N LEU A 85 -15.22 5.41 17.36
CA LEU A 85 -14.48 5.78 16.16
C LEU A 85 -14.60 7.27 15.84
N LEU A 86 -15.80 7.85 16.00
CA LEU A 86 -16.02 9.29 15.81
C LEU A 86 -15.22 10.10 16.83
N ALA A 87 -15.23 9.70 18.10
CA ALA A 87 -14.49 10.37 19.17
C ALA A 87 -12.95 10.32 19.02
N LEU A 88 -12.42 9.39 18.20
CA LEU A 88 -10.99 9.32 17.87
C LEU A 88 -10.59 10.24 16.71
N LEU A 89 -11.57 10.75 15.96
CA LEU A 89 -11.37 11.61 14.79
C LEU A 89 -11.56 13.11 15.12
N ASP A 90 -12.21 13.42 16.25
CA ASP A 90 -12.25 14.74 16.88
C ASP A 90 -10.92 15.08 17.58
#